data_AF-A0AAU1CWB1-F1
#
_entry.id   AF-A0AAU1CWB1-F1
#
_cell.length_a   1.000
_cell.length_b   1.000
_cell.length_c   1.000
_cell.angle_alpha   90.00
_cell.angle_beta   90.00
_cell.angle_gamma   90.00
#
_symmetry.space_group_name_H-M   'P 1'
#
loop_
_entity.id
_entity.type
_entity.pdbx_description
1 polymer ?
#
loop_
_entity_poly.entity_id
_entity_poly.type
_entity_poly.pdbx_seq_one_letter_code
_entity_poly.pdbx_strand_id
1 'polypeptide(L)' 'MRIRLHGTELECLRTARQLARVLDVLDISPPYPDRPPSRLVRIYLTTDQPTDHDSHNTQGD' A
#
# COMPACT_ATOMS: atom_id res chain seq x y z
N MET A 1 3.30 1.16 9.54
CA MET A 1 2.20 0.17 9.62
C MET A 1 2.32 -0.89 8.52
N ARG A 2 1.64 -2.06 8.65
CA ARG A 2 1.68 -3.13 7.64
C ARG A 2 0.29 -3.49 7.15
N ILE A 3 0.05 -3.36 5.85
CA ILE A 3 -1.24 -3.63 5.19
C ILE A 3 -1.13 -4.96 4.45
N ARG A 4 -2.12 -5.84 4.61
CA ARG A 4 -2.23 -7.09 3.86
C ARG A 4 -3.31 -6.96 2.80
N LEU A 5 -2.93 -7.10 1.54
CA LEU A 5 -3.86 -7.27 0.42
C LEU A 5 -4.06 -8.76 0.13
N HIS A 6 -5.28 -9.13 -0.20
CA HIS A 6 -5.66 -10.48 -0.58
C HIS A 6 -6.68 -10.43 -1.71
N GLY A 7 -6.42 -11.16 -2.79
CA GLY A 7 -7.22 -11.12 -4.01
C GLY A 7 -6.46 -11.73 -5.17
N THR A 8 -6.90 -11.49 -6.40
CA THR A 8 -6.07 -11.81 -7.56
C THR A 8 -4.81 -10.96 -7.57
N GLU A 9 -3.75 -11.43 -8.24
CA GLU A 9 -2.51 -10.67 -8.36
C GLU A 9 -2.74 -9.28 -8.97
N LEU A 10 -3.60 -9.21 -10.00
CA LEU A 10 -3.95 -7.94 -10.65
C LEU A 10 -4.69 -6.98 -9.71
N GLU A 11 -5.65 -7.46 -8.92
CA GLU A 11 -6.37 -6.64 -7.94
C GLU A 11 -5.44 -6.12 -6.83
N CYS A 12 -4.54 -6.98 -6.33
CA CYS A 12 -3.58 -6.59 -5.31
C CYS A 12 -2.62 -5.51 -5.84
N LEU A 13 -2.09 -5.68 -7.06
CA LEU A 13 -1.20 -4.68 -7.69
C LEU A 13 -1.91 -3.35 -7.96
N ARG A 14 -3.16 -3.37 -8.43
CA ARG A 14 -3.96 -2.14 -8.64
C ARG A 14 -4.22 -1.42 -7.33
N THR A 15 -4.60 -2.17 -6.30
CA THR A 15 -4.88 -1.61 -4.97
C THR A 15 -3.61 -1.04 -4.33
N ALA A 16 -2.48 -1.74 -4.43
CA ALA A 16 -1.18 -1.28 -3.95
C ALA A 16 -0.78 0.07 -4.57
N ARG A 17 -0.95 0.21 -5.90
CA ARG A 17 -0.69 1.49 -6.59
C ARG A 17 -1.62 2.61 -6.14
N GLN A 18 -2.87 2.31 -5.82
CA GLN A 18 -3.81 3.32 -5.33
C GLN A 18 -3.46 3.76 -3.90
N LEU A 19 -3.06 2.82 -3.04
CA LEU A 19 -2.63 3.12 -1.68
C LEU A 19 -1.36 3.96 -1.65
N ALA A 20 -0.41 3.73 -2.56
CA ALA A 20 0.81 4.54 -2.69
C ALA A 20 0.56 6.02 -3.04
N ARG A 21 -0.67 6.40 -3.41
CA ARG A 21 -1.04 7.81 -3.64
C ARG A 21 -1.37 8.56 -2.35
N VAL A 22 -1.68 7.84 -1.28
CA VAL A 22 -2.20 8.41 -0.03
C VAL A 22 -1.44 7.91 1.21
N LEU A 23 -0.43 7.07 1.01
CA LEU A 23 0.46 6.52 2.04
C LEU A 23 1.89 6.55 1.52
N ASP A 24 2.84 6.73 2.42
CA ASP A 24 4.24 6.51 2.09
C ASP A 24 4.52 5.00 2.11
N VAL A 25 4.66 4.39 0.93
CA VAL A 25 4.88 2.93 0.80
C VAL A 25 6.39 2.68 0.78
N LEU A 26 6.89 2.10 1.85
CA LEU A 26 8.31 1.82 2.06
C LEU A 26 8.75 0.52 1.39
N ASP A 27 7.88 -0.49 1.37
CA ASP A 27 8.17 -1.80 0.78
C ASP A 27 6.90 -2.52 0.33
N ILE A 28 7.03 -3.34 -0.71
CA ILE A 28 5.98 -4.22 -1.22
C ILE A 28 6.56 -5.61 -1.41
N SER A 29 6.00 -6.60 -0.72
CA SER A 29 6.44 -7.98 -0.85
C SER A 29 6.10 -8.55 -2.25
N PRO A 30 6.82 -9.61 -2.69
CA PRO A 30 6.33 -10.46 -3.76
C PRO A 30 4.94 -11.04 -3.45
N PRO A 31 4.16 -11.44 -4.48
CA PRO A 31 2.92 -12.18 -4.27
C PRO A 31 3.16 -13.54 -3.63
N TYR A 32 2.40 -13.85 -2.58
CA TYR A 32 2.39 -15.17 -1.95
C TYR A 32 1.11 -15.91 -2.32
N PRO A 33 1.17 -16.94 -3.18
CA PRO A 33 0.01 -17.73 -3.52
C PRO A 33 -0.64 -18.38 -2.30
N ASP A 34 -1.95 -18.47 -2.33
CA ASP A 34 -2.68 -19.35 -1.42
C ASP A 34 -2.50 -20.82 -1.82
N ARG A 35 -2.90 -21.72 -0.92
CA ARG A 35 -2.85 -23.15 -1.20
C ARG A 35 -3.84 -23.51 -2.32
N PRO A 36 -3.48 -24.44 -3.22
CA PRO A 36 -4.42 -24.97 -4.22
C PRO A 36 -5.71 -25.49 -3.55
N PRO A 37 -6.88 -25.33 -4.20
CA PRO A 37 -7.09 -24.88 -5.58
C PRO A 37 -7.27 -23.36 -5.74
N SER A 38 -7.02 -22.55 -4.69
CA SER A 38 -7.15 -21.09 -4.77
C SER A 38 -6.23 -20.51 -5.85
N ARG A 39 -6.71 -19.48 -6.54
CA ARG A 39 -5.94 -18.65 -7.49
C ARG A 39 -5.60 -17.27 -6.93
N LEU A 40 -5.86 -17.07 -5.63
CA LEU A 40 -5.61 -15.80 -4.96
C LEU A 40 -4.20 -15.74 -4.39
N VAL A 41 -3.73 -14.51 -4.18
CA VAL A 41 -2.41 -14.21 -3.62
C VAL A 41 -2.55 -13.23 -2.45
N ARG A 42 -1.54 -13.22 -1.59
CA ARG A 42 -1.35 -12.23 -0.53
C ARG A 42 -0.15 -11.36 -0.87
N ILE A 43 -0.31 -10.04 -0.71
CA ILE A 43 0.79 -9.07 -0.79
C ILE A 43 0.80 -8.28 0.51
N TYR A 44 1.98 -7.96 1.01
CA TYR A 44 2.16 -7.11 2.17
C TYR A 44 2.78 -5.78 1.74
N LEU A 45 2.15 -4.67 2.13
CA LEU A 45 2.76 -3.35 2.05
C LEU A 45 3.25 -2.95 3.43
N THR A 46 4.50 -2.50 3.50
CA THR A 46 5.00 -1.73 4.64
C THR A 46 4.84 -0.26 4.30
N THR A 47 4.14 0.48 5.13
CA THR A 47 3.86 1.90 4.89
C THR A 47 4.14 2.73 6.13
N ASP A 48 4.36 4.01 5.95
CA ASP A 48 4.27 5.01 7.01
C ASP A 48 3.03 5.90 6.80
N GLN A 49 2.73 6.75 7.78
CA GLN A 49 1.81 7.86 7.55
C GLN A 49 2.46 8.84 6.54
N PRO A 50 1.70 9.40 5.59
CA PRO A 50 2.20 10.52 4.80
C PRO A 50 2.71 11.59 5.77
N THR A 51 3.99 11.91 5.70
CA THR A 51 4.50 13.09 6.37
C THR A 51 3.84 14.27 5.66
N ASP A 52 3.00 15.01 6.38
CA ASP A 52 2.32 16.20 5.87
C ASP A 52 3.37 17.30 5.65
N HIS A 53 4.15 17.18 4.59
CA HIS A 53 5.04 18.22 4.10
C HIS A 53 4.21 19.20 3.27
N ASP A 54 3.25 19.88 3.91
CA ASP A 54 2.71 21.18 3.51
C ASP A 54 1.57 21.64 4.45
N SER A 55 1.90 21.80 5.73
CA SER A 55 1.22 22.83 6.53
C SER A 55 1.91 24.16 6.24
N HIS A 56 1.51 24.83 5.16
CA HIS A 56 1.85 26.23 4.91
C HIS A 56 1.48 27.07 6.13
N ASN A 57 2.49 27.44 6.90
CA ASN A 57 2.40 28.41 7.98
C ASN A 57 2.32 29.80 7.34
N THR A 58 1.14 30.21 6.88
CA THR A 58 0.89 31.61 6.51
C THR A 58 0.46 32.36 7.77
N GLN A 59 1.45 32.80 8.54
CA GLN A 59 1.30 33.79 9.60
C GLN A 59 2.29 34.94 9.32
N GLY A 60 1.76 36.15 9.08
CA GLY A 60 2.48 37.41 8.82
C GLY A 60 2.18 37.92 7.41
N ASP A 61 1.62 39.10 7.16
CA ASP A 61 1.39 40.33 7.97
C ASP A 61 -0.02 40.90 7.73
#